data_AF-A0A0P9JHQ4-F1
#
_entry.id   AF-A0A0P9JHQ4-F1
#
_cell.length_a   1.000
_cell.length_b   1.000
_cell.length_c   1.000
_cell.angle_alpha   90.00
_cell.angle_beta   90.00
_cell.angle_gamma   90.00
#
_symmetry.space_group_name_H-M   'P 1'
#
loop_
_entity.id
_entity.type
_entity.pdbx_description
1 polymer ?
#
loop_
_entity_poly.entity_id
_entity_poly.type
_entity_poly.pdbx_seq_one_letter_code
_entity_poly.pdbx_strand_id
1 'polypeptide(L)' 'MLRYKGVLNIEDEPRKMVFQGVLKLYGFDWDTEWAEGELRESVIVFIADELPEEKIRAGFAAVVV' A
#
# COMPACT_ATOMS: atom_id res chain seq x y z
N MET A 1 -12.45 -4.39 9.09
CA MET A 1 -11.56 -4.57 7.92
C MET A 1 -11.95 -5.84 7.18
N LEU A 2 -12.38 -5.73 5.92
CA LEU A 2 -12.86 -6.85 5.09
C LEU A 2 -11.79 -7.27 4.07
N ARG A 3 -11.33 -6.33 3.24
CA ARG A 3 -10.28 -6.56 2.24
C ARG A 3 -9.42 -5.31 2.08
N TYR A 4 -8.15 -5.52 1.78
CA TYR A 4 -7.22 -4.43 1.45
C TYR A 4 -6.16 -4.92 0.48
N LYS A 5 -5.71 -4.02 -0.38
CA LYS A 5 -4.64 -4.26 -1.34
C LYS A 5 -3.90 -2.94 -1.58
N GLY A 6 -2.62 -3.02 -1.87
CA GLY A 6 -1.92 -1.84 -2.36
C GLY A 6 -0.61 -2.17 -3.06
N VAL A 7 -0.11 -1.14 -3.73
CA VAL A 7 1.25 -1.05 -4.27
C VAL A 7 1.94 0.04 -3.47
N LEU A 8 3.14 -0.22 -2.97
CA LEU A 8 3.95 0.76 -2.25
C LEU A 8 5.23 1.08 -3.04
N ASN A 9 5.51 2.38 -3.14
CA ASN A 9 6.81 2.90 -3.52
C ASN A 9 7.71 2.93 -2.27
N ILE A 10 8.73 2.07 -2.24
CA ILE A 10 9.68 1.95 -1.14
C ILE A 10 10.99 2.67 -1.51
N GLU A 11 11.54 3.42 -0.58
CA GLU A 11 12.83 4.10 -0.71
C GLU A 11 13.94 3.08 -1.01
N ASP A 12 14.87 3.43 -1.91
CA ASP A 12 16.00 2.60 -2.33
C ASP A 12 15.66 1.20 -2.90
N GLU A 13 14.41 0.96 -3.32
CA GLU A 13 13.99 -0.31 -3.91
C GLU A 13 13.41 -0.10 -5.32
N PRO A 14 13.99 -0.71 -6.38
CA PRO A 14 13.49 -0.55 -7.76
C PRO A 14 12.18 -1.31 -8.04
N ARG A 15 11.77 -2.25 -7.19
CA ARG A 15 10.54 -3.04 -7.37
C ARG A 15 9.32 -2.44 -6.67
N LYS A 16 8.16 -2.78 -7.20
CA LYS A 16 6.86 -2.52 -6.57
C LYS A 16 6.67 -3.50 -5.40
N MET A 17 6.40 -2.99 -4.20
CA MET A 17 5.93 -3.86 -3.11
C MET A 17 4.41 -4.00 -3.21
N VAL A 18 3.92 -5.22 -3.44
CA VAL A 18 2.49 -5.50 -3.50
C VAL A 18 2.07 -6.20 -2.23
N PHE A 19 1.00 -5.72 -1.60
CA PHE A 19 0.41 -6.38 -0.44
C PHE A 19 -1.09 -6.60 -0.64
N GLN A 20 -1.61 -7.62 0.03
CA GLN A 20 -3.03 -7.91 0.06
C GLN A 20 -3.42 -8.59 1.37
N GLY A 21 -4.66 -8.36 1.80
CA GLY A 21 -5.21 -9.05 2.95
C GLY A 21 -6.73 -9.17 2.91
N VAL A 22 -7.21 -10.19 3.61
CA VAL A 22 -8.63 -10.52 3.81
C VAL A 22 -8.84 -10.79 5.29
N LEU A 23 -9.70 -10.00 5.93
CA LEU A 23 -9.89 -10.04 7.38
C LEU A 23 -8.54 -9.92 8.12
N LYS A 24 -8.13 -10.97 8.84
CA LYS A 24 -6.87 -11.04 9.60
C LYS A 24 -5.69 -11.63 8.82
N LEU A 25 -5.93 -12.22 7.65
CA LEU A 25 -4.88 -12.80 6.83
C LEU A 25 -4.30 -11.73 5.92
N TYR A 26 -2.97 -11.61 5.88
CA TYR A 26 -2.27 -10.72 4.98
C TYR A 26 -0.95 -11.30 4.52
N GLY A 27 -0.48 -10.82 3.37
CA GLY A 27 0.82 -11.13 2.81
C GLY A 27 1.30 -10.00 1.90
N PHE A 28 2.61 -9.94 1.68
CA PHE A 28 3.25 -9.03 0.75
C PHE A 28 4.37 -9.74 0.01
N ASP A 29 4.69 -9.26 -1.17
CA ASP A 29 5.84 -9.72 -1.95
C ASP A 29 6.35 -8.59 -2.84
N TRP A 30 7.55 -8.77 -3.38
CA TRP A 30 8.08 -7.93 -4.44
C TRP A 30 7.50 -8.37 -5.78
N ASP A 31 6.97 -7.40 -6.52
CA ASP A 31 6.50 -7.59 -7.89
C ASP A 31 7.56 -7.07 -8.87
N THR A 32 7.13 -6.66 -10.05
CA THR A 32 7.97 -6.09 -11.11
C THR A 32 8.64 -4.78 -10.72
N GLU A 33 9.76 -4.49 -11.39
CA GLU A 33 10.41 -3.18 -11.35
C GLU A 33 9.50 -2.08 -11.88
N TRP A 34 9.67 -0.88 -11.36
CA TRP A 34 9.05 0.32 -11.95
C TRP A 34 9.57 0.51 -13.38
N ALA A 35 8.66 0.75 -14.33
CA ALA A 35 9.06 0.99 -15.71
C ALA A 35 9.74 2.36 -15.86
N GLU A 36 10.58 2.50 -16.89
CA GLU A 36 11.23 3.77 -17.19
C GLU A 36 10.17 4.86 -17.47
N GLY A 37 10.23 5.97 -16.73
CA GLY A 37 9.25 7.06 -16.82
C GLY A 37 7.92 6.81 -16.12
N GLU A 38 7.73 5.67 -15.45
CA GLU A 38 6.55 5.42 -14.62
C GLU A 38 6.55 6.29 -13.37
N LEU A 39 5.40 6.91 -13.06
CA LEU A 39 5.24 7.64 -11.81
C LEU A 39 5.26 6.65 -10.64
N ARG A 40 6.28 6.77 -9.79
CA ARG A 40 6.41 5.95 -8.58
C ARG A 40 5.49 6.46 -7.48
N GLU A 41 4.29 5.89 -7.39
CA GLU A 41 3.29 6.26 -6.38
C GLU A 41 2.81 5.07 -5.54
N SER A 42 2.51 5.34 -4.27
CA SER A 42 1.89 4.37 -3.37
C SER A 42 0.38 4.48 -3.47
N VAL A 43 -0.28 3.39 -3.89
CA VAL A 43 -1.75 3.33 -4.04
C VAL A 43 -2.29 2.20 -3.17
N ILE A 44 -3.22 2.53 -2.29
CA ILE A 44 -3.78 1.58 -1.32
C ILE A 44 -5.31 1.69 -1.32
N VAL A 45 -5.99 0.55 -1.30
CA VAL A 45 -7.43 0.44 -1.11
C VAL A 45 -7.74 -0.34 0.17
N PHE A 46 -8.63 0.22 0.99
CA PHE A 46 -9.19 -0.43 2.18
C PHE A 46 -10.70 -0.57 2.01
N ILE A 47 -11.24 -1.73 2.36
CA ILE A 47 -12.68 -2.03 2.35
C ILE A 47 -13.05 -2.53 3.74
N ALA A 48 -13.89 -1.80 4.45
CA ALA A 48 -14.35 -2.14 5.80
C ALA A 48 -15.64 -1.39 6.17
N ASP A 49 -16.39 -1.94 7.11
CA ASP A 49 -17.40 -1.19 7.85
C ASP A 49 -16.71 -0.24 8.86
N GLU A 50 -17.25 0.97 9.01
CA GLU A 50 -16.79 2.00 9.96
C GLU A 50 -15.26 2.22 9.92
N LEU A 51 -14.72 2.38 8.71
CA LEU A 51 -13.28 2.58 8.53
C LEU A 51 -12.82 3.89 9.21
N PRO A 52 -11.84 3.85 10.13
CA PRO A 52 -11.30 5.05 10.76
C PRO A 52 -10.36 5.79 9.80
N GLU A 53 -10.94 6.42 8.76
CA GLU A 53 -10.22 7.00 7.63
C GLU A 53 -9.16 8.02 8.05
N GLU A 54 -9.51 8.99 8.90
CA GLU A 54 -8.59 10.07 9.32
C GLU A 54 -7.34 9.50 10.00
N LYS A 55 -7.51 8.50 10.86
CA LYS A 55 -6.41 7.85 11.57
C LYS A 55 -5.49 7.11 10.60
N ILE A 56 -6.06 6.44 9.59
CA ILE A 56 -5.30 5.72 8.56
C ILE A 56 -4.51 6.73 7.71
N ARG A 57 -5.16 7.79 7.24
CA ARG A 57 -4.50 8.84 6.44
C ARG A 57 -3.38 9.52 7.21
N ALA A 58 -3.61 9.89 8.47
CA ALA A 58 -2.59 10.50 9.32
C ALA A 58 -1.40 9.56 9.54
N GLY A 59 -1.65 8.25 9.72
CA GLY A 59 -0.60 7.25 9.84
C GLY A 59 0.30 7.16 8.62
N PHE A 60 -0.26 7.18 7.41
CA PHE A 60 0.53 7.20 6.18
C PHE A 60 1.23 8.53 5.95
N ALA A 61 0.56 9.66 6.18
CA ALA A 61 1.16 10.99 6.00
C ALA A 61 2.40 11.22 6.88
N ALA A 62 2.49 10.56 8.04
CA ALA A 62 3.63 10.65 8.94
C ALA A 62 4.89 9.90 8.46
N VAL A 63 4.77 9.04 7.44
CA VAL A 63 5.87 8.21 6.90
C VAL A 63 6.14 8.44 5.42
N VAL A 64 5.43 9.39 4.80
CA VAL A 64 5.77 9.87 3.46
C VAL A 64 7.03 10.72 3.59
N VAL A 65 8.08 10.32 2.87
CA VAL A 65 9.37 11.03 2.77
C VAL A 65 9.36 11.90 1.53
#